data_AF-A0A1B9GW16-F1
#
_entry.id   AF-A0A1B9GW16-F1
#
_cell.length_a   1.000
_cell.length_b   1.000
_cell.length_c   1.000
_cell.angle_alpha   90.00
_cell.angle_beta   90.00
_cell.angle_gamma   90.00
#
_symmetry.space_group_name_H-M   'P 1'
#
loop_
_entity.id
_entity.type
_entity.pdbx_description
1 polymer ?
#
loop_
_entity_poly.entity_id
_entity_poly.type
_entity_poly.pdbx_seq_one_letter_code
_entity_poly.pdbx_strand_id
1 'polypeptide(L)' 'MSQLNENAKRLRTIIVSFPILVVTTAILYRRAYLGEEQRRIPKDVHDPRIAQERIGGQVGGVPWEVQGKEAEMSPK' A
#
# COMPACT_ATOMS: atom_id res chain seq x y z
N MET A 1 -2.76 27.11 -29.62
CA MET A 1 -2.16 26.16 -28.66
C MET A 1 -0.73 25.90 -29.10
N SER A 2 0.27 26.44 -28.40
CA SER A 2 1.68 26.29 -28.77
C SER A 2 2.09 24.82 -28.69
N GLN A 3 2.40 24.24 -29.85
CA GLN A 3 2.90 22.88 -29.99
C GLN A 3 4.21 22.76 -29.18
N LEU A 4 4.13 22.14 -28.01
CA LEU A 4 5.31 21.88 -27.19
C LEU A 4 6.25 20.97 -28.00
N ASN A 5 7.44 21.48 -28.32
CA ASN A 5 8.55 20.76 -28.93
C ASN A 5 8.65 19.36 -28.31
N GLU A 6 8.65 18.30 -29.13
CA GLU A 6 8.66 16.91 -28.64
C GLU A 6 9.80 16.64 -27.65
N ASN A 7 10.94 17.31 -27.83
CA ASN A 7 12.07 17.23 -26.93
C ASN A 7 11.75 17.76 -25.52
N ALA A 8 10.91 18.79 -25.41
CA ALA A 8 10.47 19.33 -24.12
C ALA A 8 9.55 18.35 -23.38
N LYS A 9 8.69 17.61 -24.10
CA LYS A 9 7.86 16.55 -23.50
C LYS A 9 8.72 15.41 -22.96
N ARG A 10 9.70 14.94 -23.77
CA ARG A 10 10.64 13.89 -23.36
C ARG A 10 11.49 14.31 -22.15
N LEU A 11 11.98 15.55 -22.17
CA LEU A 11 12.76 16.12 -21.06
C LEU A 11 11.94 16.16 -19.77
N ARG A 12 10.67 16.57 -19.83
CA ARG A 12 9.78 16.56 -18.66
C ARG A 12 9.59 15.14 -18.11
N THR A 13 9.42 14.15 -18.98
CA THR A 13 9.33 12.74 -18.55
C THR A 13 10.59 12.31 -17.83
N ILE A 14 11.78 12.61 -18.37
CA ILE A 14 13.07 12.25 -17.76
C ILE A 14 13.23 12.94 -16.40
N ILE A 15 12.94 14.24 -16.30
CA ILE A 15 13.04 15.00 -15.05
C ILE A 15 12.14 14.39 -13.95
N VAL A 16 10.97 13.85 -14.31
CA VAL A 16 10.04 13.23 -13.36
C VAL A 16 10.39 11.77 -13.05
N SER A 17 10.76 10.98 -14.06
CA SER A 17 11.00 9.54 -13.89
C SER A 17 12.38 9.22 -13.31
N PHE A 18 13.38 10.01 -13.65
CA PHE A 18 14.75 9.83 -13.17
C PHE A 18 14.88 9.80 -11.64
N PRO A 19 14.33 10.75 -10.85
CA PRO A 19 14.43 10.69 -9.40
C PRO A 19 13.73 9.46 -8.81
N ILE A 20 12.59 9.03 -9.38
CA ILE A 20 11.89 7.82 -8.94
C ILE A 20 12.78 6.58 -9.18
N LEU A 21 13.43 6.50 -10.34
CA LEU A 21 14.39 5.46 -10.66
C LEU A 21 15.55 5.44 -9.67
N VAL A 22 16.18 6.60 -9.41
CA VAL A 22 17.31 6.71 -8.48
C VAL A 22 16.92 6.24 -7.07
N VAL A 23 15.77 6.68 -6.56
CA VAL A 23 15.29 6.29 -5.22
C VAL A 23 15.02 4.79 -5.14
N THR A 24 14.31 4.24 -6.13
CA THR A 24 13.99 2.79 -6.14
C THR A 24 15.24 1.94 -6.28
N THR A 25 16.17 2.29 -7.17
CA THR A 25 17.46 1.63 -7.30
C THR A 25 18.28 1.72 -6.02
N ALA A 26 18.34 2.87 -5.36
CA ALA A 26 19.06 3.02 -4.10
C ALA A 26 18.47 2.16 -2.97
N ILE A 27 17.15 2.10 -2.85
CA ILE A 27 16.47 1.23 -1.87
C ILE A 27 16.76 -0.24 -2.15
N LEU A 28 16.66 -0.65 -3.41
CA LEU A 28 16.94 -2.04 -3.79
C LEU A 28 18.41 -2.41 -3.59
N TYR A 29 19.34 -1.51 -3.92
CA TYR A 29 20.77 -1.72 -3.68
C TYR A 29 21.07 -1.91 -2.18
N ARG A 30 20.47 -1.07 -1.34
CA ARG A 30 20.59 -1.19 0.13
C ARG A 30 20.04 -2.50 0.67
N ARG A 31 18.89 -2.96 0.17
CA ARG A 31 18.24 -4.19 0.64
C ARG A 31 18.89 -5.46 0.08
N ALA A 32 19.16 -5.49 -1.23
CA ALA A 32 19.61 -6.69 -1.92
C ALA A 32 21.12 -6.91 -1.84
N TYR A 33 21.91 -5.83 -1.83
CA TYR A 33 23.37 -5.91 -1.87
C TYR A 33 24.03 -5.58 -0.53
N LEU A 34 23.58 -4.53 0.17
CA LEU A 34 24.14 -4.15 1.47
C LEU A 34 23.59 -4.96 2.65
N GLY A 35 22.56 -5.79 2.41
CA GLY A 35 21.99 -6.65 3.43
C GLY A 35 21.32 -5.89 4.58
N GLU A 36 20.89 -4.63 4.36
CA GLU A 36 20.13 -3.89 5.38
C GLU A 36 18.91 -4.73 5.79
N GLU A 37 18.80 -5.06 7.09
CA GLU A 37 17.72 -5.90 7.59
C GLU A 37 16.36 -5.33 7.15
N GLN A 38 15.60 -6.13 6.41
CA GLN A 38 14.24 -5.78 6.04
C GLN A 38 13.47 -5.54 7.33
N ARG A 39 13.12 -4.27 7.62
CA ARG A 39 12.32 -3.92 8.81
C ARG A 39 11.12 -4.85 8.83
N ARG A 40 11.13 -5.78 9.78
CA ARG A 40 10.00 -6.67 10.03
C ARG A 40 8.89 -5.74 10.47
N ILE A 41 7.86 -5.59 9.63
CA ILE A 41 6.62 -4.97 10.10
C ILE A 41 6.21 -5.84 11.28
N PRO A 42 6.14 -5.29 12.51
CA PRO A 42 5.60 -6.04 13.61
C PRO A 42 4.22 -6.49 13.13
N LYS A 43 4.06 -7.80 12.96
CA LYS A 43 2.75 -8.40 12.91
C LYS A 43 2.24 -8.23 14.32
N ASP A 44 1.78 -7.03 14.66
CA ASP A 44 0.84 -6.87 15.76
C ASP A 44 -0.23 -7.89 15.44
N VAL A 45 -0.30 -8.86 16.34
CA VAL A 45 -1.17 -10.00 16.28
C VAL A 45 -2.50 -9.48 15.78
N HIS A 46 -2.92 -10.03 14.64
CA HIS A 46 -4.23 -9.84 14.07
C HIS A 46 -5.22 -10.47 15.06
N ASP A 47 -5.35 -9.86 16.24
CA ASP A 47 -6.43 -10.09 17.16
C ASP A 47 -7.52 -9.12 16.71
N PRO A 48 -8.46 -9.56 15.86
CA PRO A 48 -9.54 -8.70 15.40
C PRO A 48 -10.34 -8.11 16.57
N ARG A 49 -10.24 -8.68 17.79
CA ARG A 49 -10.91 -8.16 18.99
C ARG A 49 -10.30 -6.85 19.47
N ILE A 50 -8.97 -6.71 19.47
CA ILE A 50 -8.29 -5.48 19.91
C ILE A 50 -8.50 -4.35 18.89
N ALA A 51 -8.52 -4.69 17.59
CA ALA A 51 -8.86 -3.73 16.54
C ALA A 51 -10.32 -3.26 16.65
N GLN A 52 -11.25 -4.18 16.93
CA GLN A 52 -12.67 -3.86 17.10
C GLN A 52 -12.93 -3.04 18.38
N GLU A 53 -12.22 -3.28 19.48
CA GLU A 53 -12.39 -2.53 20.73
C GLU A 53 -11.89 -1.07 20.60
N ARG A 54 -10.76 -0.84 19.90
CA ARG A 54 -10.22 0.51 19.69
C ARG A 54 -11.00 1.30 18.64
N ILE A 55 -11.55 0.64 17.62
CA ILE A 55 -12.29 1.31 16.53
C ILE A 55 -13.78 1.44 16.88
N GLY A 56 -14.40 0.40 17.44
CA GLY A 56 -15.82 0.35 17.78
C GLY A 56 -16.21 1.15 19.03
N GLY A 57 -15.26 1.55 19.88
CA GLY A 57 -15.51 2.42 21.03
C GLY A 57 -15.61 3.92 20.69
N GLN A 58 -14.99 4.37 19.60
CA GLN A 58 -14.98 5.81 19.22
C GLN A 58 -15.65 6.14 17.91
N VAL A 59 -15.85 5.17 17.00
CA VAL A 59 -16.52 5.42 15.73
C VAL A 59 -17.50 4.29 15.52
N GLY A 60 -18.79 4.62 15.58
CA GLY A 60 -19.86 3.65 15.40
C GLY A 60 -19.63 2.80 14.16
N GLY A 61 -19.58 1.48 14.37
CA GLY A 61 -19.73 0.40 13.39
C GLY A 61 -19.03 0.55 12.04
N VAL A 62 -17.99 -0.24 11.79
CA VAL A 62 -17.45 -0.41 10.43
C VAL A 62 -18.46 -1.19 9.56
N PRO A 63 -18.88 -0.65 8.39
CA PRO A 63 -20.08 -1.11 7.67
C PRO A 63 -19.89 -2.27 6.69
N TRP A 64 -18.74 -2.97 6.67
CA TRP A 64 -18.50 -4.10 5.75
C TRP A 64 -18.69 -5.47 6.43
N GLU A 65 -19.75 -5.62 7.22
CA GLU A 65 -20.16 -6.94 7.71
C GLU A 65 -20.35 -7.91 6.54
N VAL A 66 -19.36 -8.78 6.37
CA VAL A 66 -19.47 -10.21 6.07
C VAL A 66 -20.61 -10.58 5.11
N GLN A 67 -20.58 -10.05 3.89
CA GLN A 67 -21.45 -10.47 2.77
C GLN A 67 -21.03 -11.84 2.20
N GLY A 68 -20.80 -12.83 3.08
CA GLY A 68 -20.33 -14.15 2.69
C GLY A 68 -20.80 -15.28 3.60
N LYS A 69 -21.62 -15.00 4.62
CA LYS A 69 -22.04 -16.02 5.61
C LYS A 69 -23.56 -16.22 5.69
N GLU A 70 -24.24 -16.15 4.55
CA GLU A 70 -25.65 -16.55 4.45
C GLU A 70 -25.92 -17.66 3.40
N ALA A 71 -24.90 -18.14 2.68
CA ALA A 71 -25.09 -19.20 1.68
C ALA A 71 -24.84 -20.63 2.20
N GLU A 72 -24.41 -20.81 3.47
CA GLU A 72 -23.91 -22.11 3.95
C GLU A 72 -24.48 -22.53 5.31
N MET A 73 -25.80 -22.38 5.50
CA MET A 73 -26.52 -23.10 6.56
C MET A 73 -27.97 -23.40 6.14
N SER A 74 -28.13 -24.40 5.27
CA SER A 74 -29.33 -25.25 5.20
C SER A 74 -29.35 -26.11 6.48
N PRO A 75 -30.48 -26.33 7.21
CA PRO A 75 -31.50 -27.27 6.71
C PRO A 75 -32.95 -27.06 7.20
N LYS A 76 -33.92 -27.51 6.41
CA LYS A 76 -35.02 -28.38 6.87
C LYS A 76 -35.68 -29.08 5.70
#